data_AF-K1SRB1-F1
#
_entry.id   AF-K1SRB1-F1
#
_cell.length_a   1.000
_cell.length_b   1.000
_cell.length_c   1.000
_cell.angle_alpha   90.00
_cell.angle_beta   90.00
_cell.angle_gamma   90.00
#
_symmetry.space_group_name_H-M   'P 1'
#
loop_
_entity.id
_entity.type
_entity.pdbx_description
1 polymer ?
#
loop_
_entity_poly.entity_id
_entity_poly.type
_entity_poly.pdbx_seq_one_letter_code
_entity_poly.pdbx_strand_id
1 'polypeptide(L)'
;QLAFAIANDCGEAGRNDFLSLCSLSSKYDEKNAQALFSNALHADKEDIHLGTVFHLAGQCGVKISGSAGSHKAGTMGTAGTAPDFPHTCARYDKVENDVSDDTDEEEQLTEGSEPYSPLPTFPQDYVWPELLEKIISFGKKPEQRDVLLLGAFTVLGASLSHIVRCQYGRKWQAPCMQTFVVAPSA
;
A
#
# COMPACT_ATOMS: atom_id res chain seq x y z
N GLN A 1 28.50 -0.28 -8.83
CA GLN A 1 27.23 -1.03 -8.92
C GLN A 1 26.05 -0.19 -8.45
N LEU A 2 26.14 0.50 -7.31
CA LEU A 2 25.07 1.39 -6.82
C LEU A 2 24.60 2.45 -7.83
N ALA A 3 25.53 3.14 -8.51
CA ALA A 3 25.18 4.15 -9.53
C ALA A 3 24.38 3.57 -10.72
N PHE A 4 24.71 2.34 -11.14
CA PHE A 4 24.00 1.65 -12.22
C PHE A 4 22.61 1.22 -11.79
N ALA A 5 22.46 0.71 -10.56
CA ALA A 5 21.15 0.36 -10.02
C ALA A 5 20.19 1.56 -9.94
N ILE A 6 20.68 2.70 -9.45
CA ILE A 6 19.88 3.93 -9.35
C ILE A 6 19.60 4.52 -10.74
N ALA A 7 20.58 4.48 -11.65
CA ALA A 7 20.39 4.95 -13.02
C ALA A 7 19.38 4.09 -13.80
N ASN A 8 19.39 2.77 -13.61
CA ASN A 8 18.45 1.86 -14.27
C ASN A 8 17.02 2.00 -13.72
N ASP A 9 16.85 2.01 -12.39
CA ASP A 9 15.51 2.00 -11.78
C ASP A 9 14.89 3.41 -11.67
N CYS A 10 15.71 4.46 -11.56
CA CYS A 10 15.26 5.84 -11.33
C CYS A 10 15.68 6.83 -12.42
N GLY A 11 16.47 6.42 -13.41
CA GLY A 11 16.93 7.30 -14.49
C GLY A 11 17.65 8.55 -13.98
N GLU A 12 17.45 9.66 -14.70
CA GLU A 12 18.04 10.96 -14.33
C GLU A 12 17.47 11.52 -13.00
N ALA A 13 16.26 11.10 -12.60
CA ALA A 13 15.66 11.52 -11.33
C ALA A 13 16.45 10.99 -10.12
N GLY A 14 17.10 9.84 -10.25
CA GLY A 14 17.94 9.24 -9.20
C GLY A 14 19.30 9.92 -9.01
N ARG A 15 19.67 10.90 -9.85
CA ARG A 15 20.97 11.58 -9.77
C ARG A 15 21.19 12.24 -8.40
N ASN A 16 20.19 12.95 -7.88
CA ASN A 16 20.29 13.64 -6.60
C ASN A 16 20.41 12.65 -5.43
N ASP A 17 19.71 11.51 -5.50
CA ASP A 17 19.79 10.47 -4.47
C ASP A 17 21.17 9.82 -4.45
N PHE A 18 21.74 9.53 -5.62
CA PHE A 18 23.09 8.99 -5.73
C PHE A 18 24.16 9.96 -5.17
N LEU A 19 24.07 11.26 -5.48
CA LEU A 19 24.99 12.26 -4.96
C LEU A 19 24.85 12.41 -3.44
N SER A 20 23.62 12.41 -2.93
CA SER A 20 23.34 12.43 -1.49
C SER A 20 23.96 11.22 -0.78
N LEU A 21 23.80 10.02 -1.34
CA LEU A 21 24.44 8.81 -0.81
C LEU A 21 25.97 8.87 -0.86
N CYS A 22 26.54 9.42 -1.94
CA CYS A 22 27.99 9.55 -2.08
C CYS A 22 28.58 10.58 -1.11
N SER A 23 27.84 11.64 -0.78
CA SER A 23 28.25 12.70 0.15
C SER A 23 28.51 12.21 1.58
N LEU A 24 27.96 11.05 1.96
CA LEU A 24 28.21 10.41 3.26
C LEU A 24 29.62 9.81 3.36
N SER A 25 30.31 9.64 2.23
CA SER A 25 31.67 9.11 2.18
C SER A 25 32.70 10.22 2.38
N SER A 26 33.71 9.97 3.21
CA SER A 26 34.86 10.88 3.38
C SER A 26 35.71 11.06 2.13
N LYS A 27 35.48 10.26 1.08
CA LYS A 27 36.14 10.33 -0.22
C LYS A 27 35.27 10.94 -1.32
N TYR A 28 34.20 11.64 -0.93
CA TYR A 28 33.27 12.23 -1.89
C TYR A 28 33.95 13.30 -2.75
N ASP A 29 33.82 13.13 -4.07
CA ASP A 29 34.15 14.14 -5.06
C ASP A 29 32.93 14.27 -5.97
N GLU A 30 32.32 15.46 -5.96
CA GLU A 30 31.09 15.74 -6.68
C GLU A 30 31.25 15.58 -8.20
N LYS A 31 32.37 16.01 -8.78
CA LYS A 31 32.62 15.94 -10.22
C LYS A 31 32.78 14.49 -10.67
N ASN A 32 33.53 13.71 -9.88
CA ASN A 32 33.72 12.28 -10.16
C ASN A 32 32.42 11.50 -9.96
N ALA A 33 31.62 11.81 -8.94
CA ALA A 33 30.34 11.16 -8.71
C ALA A 33 29.34 11.46 -9.84
N GLN A 34 29.26 12.72 -10.29
CA GLN A 34 28.42 13.10 -11.43
C GLN A 34 28.85 12.41 -12.72
N ALA A 35 30.15 12.35 -13.01
CA ALA A 35 30.67 11.64 -14.19
C ALA A 35 30.38 10.13 -14.12
N LEU A 36 30.49 9.52 -12.94
CA LEU A 36 30.20 8.11 -12.72
C LEU A 36 28.70 7.82 -12.93
N PHE A 37 27.82 8.71 -12.48
CA PHE A 37 26.37 8.57 -12.69
C PHE A 37 25.98 8.78 -14.15
N SER A 38 26.50 9.81 -14.82
CA SER A 38 26.26 10.03 -16.25
C SER A 38 26.74 8.84 -17.10
N ASN A 39 27.90 8.27 -16.77
CA ASN A 39 28.38 7.05 -17.43
C ASN A 39 27.45 5.86 -17.18
N ALA A 40 26.88 5.74 -15.98
CA ALA A 40 25.93 4.68 -15.64
C ALA A 40 24.58 4.84 -16.37
N LEU A 41 24.14 6.08 -16.61
CA LEU A 41 22.92 6.38 -17.36
C LEU A 41 23.05 6.04 -18.84
N HIS A 42 24.24 6.22 -19.41
CA HIS A 42 24.52 5.90 -20.82
C HIS A 42 24.92 4.44 -21.04
N ALA A 43 25.41 3.77 -20.01
CA ALA A 43 25.82 2.37 -20.08
C ALA A 43 24.65 1.47 -19.67
N ASP A 44 23.91 0.99 -20.66
CA ASP A 44 22.84 0.02 -20.49
C ASP A 44 23.40 -1.29 -19.90
N LYS A 45 23.19 -1.48 -18.59
CA LYS A 45 23.54 -2.71 -17.87
C LYS A 45 22.29 -3.28 -17.24
N GLU A 46 21.52 -3.98 -18.06
CA GLU A 46 20.22 -4.59 -17.78
C GLU A 46 20.21 -5.59 -16.59
N ASP A 47 21.36 -5.93 -16.00
CA ASP A 47 21.41 -6.91 -14.89
C ASP A 47 21.49 -6.28 -13.49
N ILE A 48 21.71 -4.96 -13.38
CA ILE A 48 22.02 -4.31 -12.11
C ILE A 48 20.87 -3.39 -11.69
N HIS A 49 20.00 -3.89 -10.80
CA HIS A 49 18.82 -3.18 -10.30
C HIS A 49 18.96 -2.89 -8.80
N LEU A 50 18.11 -2.02 -8.25
CA LEU A 50 18.10 -1.70 -6.82
C LEU A 50 17.82 -2.96 -5.97
N GLY A 51 17.04 -3.91 -6.50
CA GLY A 51 16.85 -5.23 -5.88
C GLY A 51 18.16 -5.99 -5.64
N THR A 52 19.09 -5.96 -6.60
CA THR A 52 20.41 -6.59 -6.47
C THR A 52 21.24 -5.90 -5.40
N VAL A 53 21.16 -4.56 -5.30
CA VAL A 53 21.85 -3.77 -4.27
C VAL A 53 21.31 -4.09 -2.88
N PHE A 54 19.99 -4.21 -2.72
CA PHE A 54 19.37 -4.61 -1.44
C PHE A 54 19.76 -6.03 -1.03
N HIS A 55 19.85 -6.95 -1.99
CA HIS A 55 20.32 -8.31 -1.73
C HIS A 55 21.77 -8.33 -1.21
N LEU A 56 22.67 -7.57 -1.85
CA LEU A 56 24.07 -7.41 -1.44
C LEU A 56 24.18 -6.73 -0.05
N ALA A 57 23.35 -5.73 0.23
CA ALA A 57 23.31 -5.07 1.54
C ALA A 57 22.93 -6.07 2.64
N GLY A 58 21.95 -6.94 2.37
CA GLY A 58 21.56 -8.04 3.27
C GLY A 58 22.69 -9.05 3.52
N GLN A 59 23.43 -9.44 2.48
CA GLN A 59 24.59 -10.33 2.61
C GLN A 59 25.71 -9.72 3.46
N CYS A 60 25.87 -8.40 3.43
CA CYS A 60 26.82 -7.66 4.26
C CYS A 60 26.31 -7.40 5.69
N GLY A 61 25.15 -7.96 6.08
CA GLY A 61 24.60 -7.80 7.43
C GLY A 61 23.96 -6.43 7.70
N VAL A 62 23.73 -5.63 6.66
CA VAL A 62 23.03 -4.34 6.79
C VAL A 62 21.54 -4.63 6.96
N LYS A 63 21.04 -4.49 8.20
CA LYS A 63 19.60 -4.49 8.46
C LYS A 63 19.02 -3.19 7.94
N ILE A 64 18.41 -3.24 6.75
CA ILE A 64 17.54 -2.17 6.24
C ILE A 64 16.30 -2.14 7.14
N SER A 65 16.41 -1.50 8.30
CA SER A 65 15.24 -1.19 9.13
C SER A 65 14.40 -0.22 8.32
N GLY A 66 13.24 -0.67 7.84
CA GLY A 66 12.26 0.17 7.18
C GLY A 66 11.75 1.23 8.15
N SER A 67 12.50 2.33 8.29
CA SER A 67 11.98 3.56 8.86
C SER A 67 11.05 4.15 7.83
N ALA A 68 9.76 4.15 8.14
CA ALA A 68 8.71 4.69 7.31
C ALA A 68 8.99 6.16 6.95
N GLY A 69 9.44 6.38 5.73
CA GLY A 69 9.16 7.57 4.94
C GLY A 69 8.52 7.07 3.67
N SER A 70 7.20 7.26 3.53
CA SER A 70 6.48 6.94 2.31
C SER A 70 6.91 7.94 1.23
N HIS A 71 8.02 7.63 0.55
CA HIS A 71 8.32 8.24 -0.74
C HIS A 71 7.57 7.42 -1.77
N LYS A 72 6.52 8.04 -2.34
CA LYS A 72 5.79 7.53 -3.51
C LYS A 72 6.80 7.32 -4.64
N ALA A 73 7.33 6.11 -4.77
CA ALA A 73 7.90 5.62 -6.02
C ALA A 73 6.72 5.30 -6.92
N GLY A 74 6.38 6.22 -7.83
CA GLY A 74 5.38 6.00 -8.85
C GLY A 74 5.89 4.94 -9.83
N THR A 75 5.09 3.91 -10.06
CA THR A 75 5.26 2.97 -11.18
C THR A 75 5.10 3.74 -12.49
N MET A 76 6.20 4.02 -13.20
CA MET A 76 6.14 4.49 -14.58
C MET A 76 5.98 3.29 -15.51
N GLY A 77 4.81 3.18 -16.11
CA GLY A 77 4.55 2.21 -17.17
C GLY A 77 3.11 2.31 -17.63
N THR A 78 2.81 3.32 -18.47
CA THR A 78 1.90 3.26 -19.64
C THR A 78 1.84 4.67 -20.24
N ALA A 79 2.25 4.79 -21.50
CA ALA A 79 2.18 6.03 -22.27
C ALA A 79 0.72 6.32 -22.67
N GLY A 80 0.29 7.57 -22.47
CA GLY A 80 -0.79 8.19 -23.23
C GLY A 80 -2.22 7.88 -22.77
N THR A 81 -2.66 8.56 -21.70
CA THR A 81 -3.97 9.24 -21.55
C THR A 81 -4.04 9.75 -20.12
N ALA A 82 -4.18 11.05 -19.92
CA ALA A 82 -4.40 11.61 -18.60
C ALA A 82 -5.84 11.28 -18.14
N PRO A 83 -6.03 10.76 -16.92
CA PRO A 83 -7.29 10.97 -16.24
C PRO A 83 -7.06 11.95 -15.10
N ASP A 84 -7.64 13.14 -15.24
CA ASP A 84 -7.86 14.07 -14.14
C ASP A 84 -8.77 13.39 -13.10
N PHE A 85 -8.17 12.85 -12.06
CA PHE A 85 -8.90 12.50 -10.84
C PHE A 85 -8.48 13.49 -9.74
N PRO A 86 -9.29 14.54 -9.48
CA PRO A 86 -9.09 15.39 -8.33
C PRO A 86 -9.35 14.53 -7.09
N HIS A 87 -8.29 14.11 -6.42
CA HIS A 87 -8.41 13.52 -5.10
C HIS A 87 -8.94 14.62 -4.19
N THR A 88 -10.15 14.37 -3.71
CA THR A 88 -10.96 15.18 -2.82
C THR A 88 -10.15 15.63 -1.61
N CYS A 89 -9.68 16.87 -1.64
CA CYS A 89 -9.40 17.66 -0.45
C CYS A 89 -10.76 18.06 0.13
N ALA A 90 -11.36 17.22 0.98
CA ALA A 90 -12.49 17.65 1.79
C ALA A 90 -11.96 18.68 2.80
N ARG A 91 -12.23 19.96 2.53
CA ARG A 91 -12.15 21.00 3.56
C ARG A 91 -13.14 20.62 4.65
N TYR A 92 -12.64 20.47 5.87
CA TYR A 92 -13.47 20.33 7.06
C TYR A 92 -14.14 21.68 7.34
N ASP A 93 -15.23 21.96 6.62
CA ASP A 93 -16.21 22.91 7.12
C ASP A 93 -17.12 22.17 8.09
N LYS A 94 -17.12 22.66 9.33
CA LYS A 94 -17.79 22.12 10.49
C LYS A 94 -19.31 22.27 10.30
N VAL A 95 -19.91 21.38 9.52
CA VAL A 95 -21.37 21.26 9.41
C VAL A 95 -21.83 20.31 10.50
N GLU A 96 -22.74 20.78 11.33
CA GLU A 96 -23.37 20.00 12.39
C GLU A 96 -23.98 18.73 11.80
N ASN A 97 -23.67 17.61 12.46
CA ASN A 97 -24.00 16.27 12.02
C ASN A 97 -25.50 16.01 12.27
N ASP A 98 -26.33 16.37 11.31
CA ASP A 98 -27.72 15.93 11.22
C ASP A 98 -28.04 15.48 9.78
N VAL A 99 -27.21 14.57 9.26
CA VAL A 99 -27.56 13.78 8.09
C VAL A 99 -28.38 12.60 8.59
N SER A 100 -29.70 12.73 8.52
CA SER A 100 -30.58 11.56 8.46
C SER A 100 -30.33 10.89 7.10
N ASP A 101 -29.52 9.84 7.12
CA ASP A 101 -29.18 8.98 5.98
C ASP A 101 -30.35 8.01 5.67
N ASP A 102 -31.56 8.55 5.56
CA ASP A 102 -32.78 7.83 5.18
C ASP A 102 -33.05 7.95 3.67
N THR A 103 -31.99 8.12 2.87
CA THR A 103 -32.14 8.02 1.42
C THR A 103 -32.00 6.55 1.07
N ASP A 104 -33.14 5.88 0.83
CA ASP A 104 -33.22 4.53 0.26
C ASP A 104 -32.71 4.51 -1.19
N GLU A 105 -31.47 4.96 -1.41
CA GLU A 105 -30.78 4.77 -2.68
C GLU A 105 -30.32 3.32 -2.73
N GLU A 106 -31.18 2.47 -3.30
CA GLU A 106 -30.84 1.11 -3.68
C GLU A 106 -29.57 1.14 -4.54
N GLU A 107 -28.59 0.30 -4.19
CA GLU A 107 -27.36 0.12 -4.96
C GLU A 107 -27.72 -0.25 -6.41
N GLN A 108 -27.29 0.57 -7.38
CA GLN A 108 -27.58 0.31 -8.80
C GLN A 108 -26.88 -0.96 -9.26
N LEU A 109 -27.64 -2.06 -9.35
CA LEU A 109 -27.15 -3.32 -9.88
C LEU A 109 -27.04 -3.24 -11.41
N THR A 110 -25.89 -3.64 -11.95
CA THR A 110 -25.72 -3.79 -13.40
C THR A 110 -26.18 -5.18 -13.84
N GLU A 111 -27.01 -5.23 -14.87
CA GLU A 111 -27.55 -6.50 -15.38
C GLU A 111 -26.40 -7.42 -15.83
N GLY A 112 -26.37 -8.67 -15.32
CA GLY A 112 -25.30 -9.64 -15.62
C GLY A 112 -24.05 -9.55 -14.74
N SER A 113 -24.03 -8.69 -13.72
CA SER A 113 -22.94 -8.64 -12.71
C SER A 113 -23.16 -9.55 -11.51
N GLU A 114 -24.22 -10.35 -11.53
CA GLU A 114 -24.51 -11.31 -10.45
C GLU A 114 -23.43 -12.40 -10.41
N PRO A 115 -22.93 -12.75 -9.21
CA PRO A 115 -21.93 -13.79 -9.08
C PRO A 115 -22.53 -15.16 -9.49
N TYR A 116 -21.73 -15.99 -10.19
CA TYR A 116 -22.15 -17.32 -10.65
C TYR A 116 -22.57 -18.29 -9.53
N SER A 117 -22.18 -17.99 -8.29
CA SER A 117 -22.53 -18.71 -7.07
C SER A 117 -22.71 -17.70 -5.93
N PRO A 118 -23.51 -18.00 -4.90
CA PRO A 118 -23.66 -17.12 -3.75
C PRO A 118 -22.29 -16.86 -3.09
N LEU A 119 -22.04 -15.61 -2.73
CA LEU A 119 -20.79 -15.23 -2.07
C LEU A 119 -20.75 -15.84 -0.67
N PRO A 120 -19.58 -16.35 -0.23
CA PRO A 120 -19.43 -16.76 1.15
C PRO A 120 -19.57 -15.54 2.06
N THR A 121 -20.35 -15.68 3.13
CA THR A 121 -20.57 -14.62 4.12
C THR A 121 -20.07 -15.03 5.50
N PHE A 122 -19.71 -14.05 6.32
CA PHE A 122 -19.39 -14.31 7.72
C PHE A 122 -20.63 -14.80 8.48
N PRO A 123 -20.45 -15.59 9.57
CA PRO A 123 -21.55 -15.99 10.43
C PRO A 123 -22.33 -14.78 10.95
N GLN A 124 -23.63 -14.74 10.65
CA GLN A 124 -24.50 -13.60 10.99
C GLN A 124 -24.97 -13.62 12.45
N ASP A 125 -24.79 -14.75 13.14
CA ASP A 125 -25.12 -14.97 14.54
C ASP A 125 -23.96 -14.66 15.51
N TYR A 126 -22.81 -14.24 14.98
CA TYR A 126 -21.67 -13.86 15.81
C TYR A 126 -21.87 -12.48 16.45
N VAL A 127 -21.70 -12.41 17.78
CA VAL A 127 -21.78 -11.16 18.53
C VAL A 127 -20.46 -10.41 18.44
N TRP A 128 -20.46 -9.30 17.71
CA TRP A 128 -19.26 -8.48 17.53
C TRP A 128 -19.10 -7.48 18.68
N PRO A 129 -17.88 -6.96 18.93
CA PRO A 129 -17.71 -5.80 19.80
C PRO A 129 -18.58 -4.62 19.35
N GLU A 130 -19.12 -3.85 20.30
CA GLU A 130 -20.09 -2.75 20.08
C GLU A 130 -19.69 -1.79 18.93
N LEU A 131 -18.40 -1.43 18.85
CA LEU A 131 -17.89 -0.59 17.76
C LEU A 131 -18.10 -1.23 16.38
N LEU A 132 -17.81 -2.52 16.25
CA LEU A 132 -17.96 -3.26 15.00
C LEU A 132 -19.44 -3.50 14.69
N GLU A 133 -20.26 -3.80 15.70
CA GLU A 133 -21.72 -3.92 15.53
C GLU A 133 -22.33 -2.63 14.97
N LYS A 134 -21.91 -1.47 15.48
CA LYS A 134 -22.34 -0.18 14.98
C LYS A 134 -21.87 0.10 13.55
N ILE A 135 -20.69 -0.38 13.17
CA ILE A 135 -20.19 -0.21 11.79
C ILE A 135 -20.97 -1.10 10.83
N ILE A 136 -21.16 -2.38 11.16
CA ILE A 136 -21.88 -3.31 10.29
C ILE A 136 -23.39 -3.01 10.25
N SER A 137 -23.96 -2.33 11.24
CA SER A 137 -25.39 -1.96 11.21
C SER A 137 -25.77 -1.03 10.05
N PHE A 138 -24.79 -0.35 9.44
CA PHE A 138 -25.01 0.43 8.21
C PHE A 138 -25.23 -0.46 6.97
N GLY A 139 -24.85 -1.75 7.03
CA GLY A 139 -25.08 -2.70 5.95
C GLY A 139 -26.48 -3.30 6.00
N LYS A 140 -27.24 -3.16 4.91
CA LYS A 140 -28.58 -3.74 4.76
C LYS A 140 -28.52 -5.23 4.38
N LYS A 141 -27.55 -5.62 3.54
CA LYS A 141 -27.34 -7.00 3.08
C LYS A 141 -26.15 -7.68 3.78
N PRO A 142 -26.13 -9.01 3.96
CA PRO A 142 -25.00 -9.74 4.55
C PRO A 142 -23.66 -9.41 3.90
N GLU A 143 -23.62 -9.28 2.58
CA GLU A 143 -22.40 -8.99 1.82
C GLU A 143 -21.88 -7.57 2.12
N GLN A 144 -22.78 -6.59 2.27
CA GLN A 144 -22.42 -5.23 2.66
C GLN A 144 -21.86 -5.17 4.08
N ARG A 145 -22.47 -5.92 5.01
CA ARG A 145 -21.97 -6.04 6.38
C ARG A 145 -20.57 -6.63 6.42
N ASP A 146 -20.31 -7.63 5.60
CA ASP A 146 -19.01 -8.27 5.50
C ASP A 146 -17.95 -7.33 4.92
N VAL A 147 -18.29 -6.54 3.90
CA VAL A 147 -17.39 -5.50 3.35
C VAL A 147 -17.08 -4.44 4.41
N LEU A 148 -18.08 -3.98 5.16
CA LEU A 148 -17.89 -3.02 6.26
C LEU A 148 -16.99 -3.60 7.36
N LEU A 149 -17.23 -4.84 7.76
CA LEU A 149 -16.44 -5.56 8.75
C LEU A 149 -14.99 -5.72 8.30
N LEU A 150 -14.78 -6.15 7.06
CA LEU A 150 -13.47 -6.35 6.47
C LEU A 150 -12.68 -5.03 6.34
N GLY A 151 -13.37 -3.96 5.95
CA GLY A 151 -12.82 -2.60 5.94
C GLY A 151 -12.41 -2.15 7.34
N ALA A 152 -13.27 -2.32 8.33
CA ALA A 152 -12.97 -1.97 9.73
C ALA A 152 -11.75 -2.74 10.26
N PHE A 153 -11.68 -4.05 10.03
CA PHE A 153 -10.53 -4.86 10.44
C PHE A 153 -9.24 -4.41 9.76
N THR A 154 -9.30 -4.06 8.48
CA THR A 154 -8.14 -3.57 7.73
C THR A 154 -7.64 -2.24 8.28
N VAL A 155 -8.54 -1.30 8.59
CA VAL A 155 -8.17 -0.02 9.20
C VAL A 155 -7.59 -0.23 10.60
N LEU A 156 -8.23 -1.06 11.42
CA LEU A 156 -7.73 -1.38 12.76
C LEU A 156 -6.35 -2.04 12.70
N GLY A 157 -6.13 -2.97 11.78
CA GLY A 157 -4.82 -3.60 11.62
C GLY A 157 -3.77 -2.64 11.06
N ALA A 158 -4.12 -1.73 10.16
CA ALA A 158 -3.20 -0.73 9.64
C ALA A 158 -2.81 0.32 10.70
N SER A 159 -3.78 0.81 11.47
CA SER A 159 -3.57 1.87 12.47
C SER A 159 -3.08 1.34 13.82
N LEU A 160 -3.44 0.11 14.20
CA LEU A 160 -3.19 -0.47 15.52
C LEU A 160 -2.51 -1.85 15.45
N SER A 161 -1.70 -2.13 14.41
CA SER A 161 -1.03 -3.44 14.18
C SER A 161 -0.26 -4.01 15.38
N HIS A 162 0.23 -3.14 16.27
CA HIS A 162 0.96 -3.54 17.48
C HIS A 162 0.04 -4.01 18.61
N ILE A 163 -1.24 -3.63 18.58
CA ILE A 163 -2.24 -3.85 19.63
C ILE A 163 -3.29 -4.86 19.15
N VAL A 164 -3.83 -4.67 17.95
CA VAL A 164 -4.87 -5.51 17.35
C VAL A 164 -4.22 -6.61 16.53
N ARG A 165 -4.31 -7.85 17.02
CA ARG A 165 -3.81 -9.03 16.32
C ARG A 165 -4.86 -10.14 16.37
N CYS A 166 -4.99 -10.84 15.26
CA CYS A 166 -5.82 -12.02 15.12
C CYS A 166 -4.93 -13.25 15.13
N GLN A 167 -5.40 -14.33 15.77
CA GLN A 167 -4.73 -15.61 15.70
C GLN A 167 -5.15 -16.31 14.41
N TYR A 168 -4.19 -16.59 13.54
CA TYR A 168 -4.43 -17.26 12.28
C TYR A 168 -3.33 -18.30 12.04
N GLY A 169 -3.69 -19.55 11.79
CA GLY A 169 -2.72 -20.64 11.59
C GLY A 169 -1.73 -20.79 12.76
N ARG A 170 -2.24 -20.62 14.00
CA ARG A 170 -1.45 -20.57 15.27
C ARG A 170 -0.43 -19.44 15.36
N LYS A 171 -0.43 -18.47 14.45
CA LYS A 171 0.43 -17.28 14.48
C LYS A 171 -0.40 -16.03 14.71
N TRP A 172 0.12 -15.11 15.51
CA TRP A 172 -0.50 -13.80 15.71
C TRP A 172 -0.13 -12.87 14.56
N GLN A 173 -1.13 -12.37 13.86
CA GLN A 173 -0.96 -11.50 12.70
C GLN A 173 -1.88 -10.29 12.84
N ALA A 174 -1.44 -9.12 12.40
CA ALA A 174 -2.34 -7.97 12.31
C ALA A 174 -3.39 -8.26 11.22
N PRO A 175 -4.67 -7.94 11.43
CA PRO A 175 -5.69 -8.13 10.40
C PRO A 175 -5.44 -7.20 9.21
N CYS A 176 -5.37 -7.73 8.01
CA CYS A 176 -5.33 -6.93 6.78
C CYS A 176 -6.05 -7.67 5.66
N MET A 177 -6.54 -6.93 4.64
CA MET A 177 -7.22 -7.51 3.47
C MET A 177 -6.49 -8.72 2.90
N GLN A 178 -5.16 -8.64 2.75
CA GLN A 178 -4.36 -9.72 2.18
C GLN A 178 -4.45 -11.01 3.02
N THR A 179 -4.48 -10.90 4.35
CA THR A 179 -4.65 -12.06 5.23
C THR A 179 -6.02 -12.69 5.07
N PHE A 180 -7.09 -11.91 4.84
CA PHE A 180 -8.41 -12.51 4.64
C PHE A 180 -8.59 -13.19 3.28
N VAL A 181 -7.89 -12.74 2.24
CA VAL A 181 -8.04 -13.27 0.86
C VAL A 181 -7.12 -14.45 0.59
N VAL A 182 -5.86 -14.38 1.05
CA VAL A 182 -4.83 -15.35 0.65
C VAL A 182 -4.69 -16.48 1.67
N ALA A 183 -5.19 -16.27 2.89
CA ALA A 183 -4.91 -17.23 3.94
C ALA A 183 -5.75 -18.50 3.76
N PRO A 184 -5.15 -19.69 3.92
CA PRO A 184 -5.87 -20.96 3.86
C PRO A 184 -7.08 -21.05 4.81
N SER A 185 -7.94 -22.05 4.64
CA SER A 185 -8.96 -22.31 5.64
C SER A 185 -8.29 -22.66 6.99
N ALA A 186 -8.78 -22.06 8.08
CA ALA A 186 -8.21 -22.18 9.42
C ALA A 186 -8.60 -23.48 10.12
#